data_AF-A0A7S0PPS7-F1
#
_entry.id   AF-A0A7S0PPS7-F1
#
_cell.length_a   1.000
_cell.length_b   1.000
_cell.length_c   1.000
_cell.angle_alpha   90.00
_cell.angle_beta   90.00
_cell.angle_gamma   90.00
#
_symmetry.space_group_name_H-M   'P 1'
#
loop_
_entity.id
_entity.type
_entity.pdbx_description
1 polymer ?
#
loop_
_entity_poly.entity_id
_entity_poly.type
_entity_poly.pdbx_seq_one_letter_code
_entity_poly.pdbx_strand_id
1 'polypeptide(L)'
;MGYYRRAGFLLDGARHVASNGGGSFPDDAKGLADVPGVGPYTAAAVASIAFGEPVAAVDGNVIRVCTRLAAVTGGGDAAKPSSDAAKAVRLCADWLIGSSRPGDFNQAMMELGATVCTPKAPACGRCPLREGCAGAALELAGTRPGFKVTDLPEKEKKPEKREERVAVKVVERRPPGGAEGGAESSFLLVRRPEGGLLGGLWEFP
;
A
#
# COMPACT_ATOMS: atom_id res chain seq x y z
N MET A 1 -2.13 -10.85 10.26
CA MET A 1 -1.87 -9.74 9.31
C MET A 1 -0.64 -8.97 9.79
N GLY A 2 0.43 -8.85 8.99
CA GLY A 2 1.57 -7.99 9.35
C GLY A 2 1.20 -6.50 9.40
N TYR A 3 2.10 -5.66 9.94
CA TYR A 3 1.89 -4.20 10.14
C TYR A 3 0.76 -3.86 11.13
N TYR A 4 0.86 -4.37 12.36
CA TYR A 4 -0.15 -4.27 13.43
C TYR A 4 -0.60 -2.85 13.78
N ARG A 5 0.27 -1.84 13.63
CA ARG A 5 -0.09 -0.43 13.84
C ARG A 5 -1.28 0.01 12.99
N ARG A 6 -1.52 -0.60 11.83
CA ARG A 6 -2.70 -0.29 11.01
C ARG A 6 -4.01 -0.61 11.70
N ALA A 7 -4.08 -1.70 12.48
CA ALA A 7 -5.29 -2.03 13.24
C ALA A 7 -5.53 -1.03 14.38
N GLY A 8 -4.46 -0.61 15.07
CA GLY A 8 -4.53 0.45 16.07
C GLY A 8 -5.04 1.76 15.46
N PHE A 9 -4.43 2.21 14.37
CA PHE A 9 -4.87 3.42 13.66
C PHE A 9 -6.28 3.33 13.10
N LEU A 10 -6.72 2.15 12.63
CA LEU A 10 -8.10 1.96 12.19
C LEU A 10 -9.09 2.19 13.35
N LEU A 11 -8.78 1.66 14.54
CA LEU A 11 -9.59 1.88 15.73
C LEU A 11 -9.58 3.34 16.16
N ASP A 12 -8.42 3.99 16.14
CA ASP A 12 -8.30 5.41 16.47
C ASP A 12 -9.07 6.29 15.49
N GLY A 13 -9.00 6.00 14.19
CA GLY A 13 -9.78 6.67 13.15
C GLY A 13 -11.29 6.48 13.35
N ALA A 14 -11.74 5.25 13.63
CA ALA A 14 -13.15 4.98 13.90
C ALA A 14 -13.67 5.75 15.14
N ARG A 15 -12.88 5.79 16.22
CA ARG A 15 -13.18 6.59 17.41
C ARG A 15 -13.23 8.09 17.12
N HIS A 16 -12.29 8.58 16.30
CA HIS A 16 -12.26 9.98 15.88
C HIS A 16 -13.55 10.37 15.14
N VAL A 17 -13.97 9.57 14.16
CA VAL A 17 -15.20 9.81 13.39
C VAL A 17 -16.45 9.76 14.28
N ALA A 18 -16.52 8.79 15.22
CA ALA A 18 -17.62 8.68 16.16
C ALA A 18 -17.75 9.91 17.07
N SER A 19 -16.62 10.40 17.61
CA SER A 19 -16.62 11.52 18.56
C SER A 19 -16.76 12.89 17.92
N ASN A 20 -16.12 13.12 16.76
CA ASN A 20 -16.04 14.46 16.15
C ASN A 20 -17.02 14.67 14.99
N GLY A 21 -17.39 13.61 14.27
CA GLY A 21 -18.28 13.67 13.10
C GLY A 21 -19.71 13.22 13.38
N GLY A 22 -20.07 12.97 14.65
CA GLY A 22 -21.37 12.37 14.99
C GLY A 22 -21.60 11.00 14.34
N GLY A 23 -20.52 10.28 14.00
CA GLY A 23 -20.57 9.01 13.27
C GLY A 23 -20.57 9.13 11.74
N SER A 24 -20.60 10.34 11.18
CA SER A 24 -20.51 10.56 9.73
C SER A 24 -19.05 10.75 9.29
N PHE A 25 -18.64 10.01 8.27
CA PHE A 25 -17.34 10.21 7.63
C PHE A 25 -17.34 11.50 6.79
N PRO A 26 -16.20 12.20 6.71
CA PRO A 26 -16.00 13.18 5.64
C PRO A 26 -16.17 12.51 4.27
N ASP A 27 -16.77 13.22 3.33
CA ASP A 27 -17.09 12.74 1.99
C ASP A 27 -16.07 13.17 0.93
N ASP A 28 -15.04 13.93 1.32
CA ASP A 28 -13.92 14.33 0.48
C ASP A 28 -12.56 13.83 1.01
N ALA A 29 -11.58 13.72 0.12
CA ALA A 29 -10.25 13.22 0.40
C ALA A 29 -9.48 14.14 1.35
N LYS A 30 -9.81 15.44 1.34
CA LYS A 30 -9.16 16.43 2.21
C LYS A 30 -9.54 16.18 3.68
N GLY A 31 -10.82 16.06 3.98
CA GLY A 31 -11.34 15.75 5.31
C GLY A 31 -11.00 14.33 5.74
N LEU A 32 -11.04 13.36 4.82
CA LEU A 32 -10.60 12.00 5.12
C LEU A 32 -9.11 11.94 5.52
N ALA A 33 -8.25 12.80 4.96
CA ALA A 33 -6.84 12.87 5.33
C ALA A 33 -6.59 13.38 6.77
N ASP A 34 -7.58 14.04 7.39
CA ASP A 34 -7.50 14.46 8.79
C ASP A 34 -7.84 13.30 9.77
N VAL A 35 -8.40 12.19 9.26
CA VAL A 35 -8.72 11.02 10.08
C VAL A 35 -7.45 10.25 10.43
N PRO A 36 -7.19 9.95 11.72
CA PRO A 36 -6.03 9.16 12.13
C PRO A 36 -5.91 7.84 11.37
N GLY A 37 -4.72 7.57 10.83
CA GLY A 37 -4.44 6.36 10.06
C GLY A 37 -4.78 6.41 8.58
N VAL A 38 -5.47 7.45 8.12
CA VAL A 38 -5.85 7.61 6.72
C VAL A 38 -4.77 8.40 5.98
N GLY A 39 -3.95 7.70 5.22
CA GLY A 39 -2.97 8.32 4.34
C GLY A 39 -3.58 8.80 3.01
N PRO A 40 -2.81 9.53 2.17
CA PRO A 40 -3.29 10.11 0.92
C PRO A 40 -3.96 9.11 -0.03
N TYR A 41 -3.40 7.89 -0.13
CA TYR A 41 -3.98 6.81 -0.92
C TYR A 41 -5.36 6.40 -0.38
N THR A 42 -5.44 6.12 0.93
CA THR A 42 -6.68 5.65 1.56
C THR A 42 -7.75 6.74 1.49
N ALA A 43 -7.39 8.00 1.70
CA ALA A 43 -8.30 9.13 1.57
C ALA A 43 -8.91 9.20 0.15
N ALA A 44 -8.07 9.21 -0.88
CA ALA A 44 -8.54 9.24 -2.27
C ALA A 44 -9.36 8.00 -2.65
N ALA A 45 -8.95 6.81 -2.18
CA ALA A 45 -9.67 5.57 -2.46
C ALA A 45 -11.07 5.59 -1.83
N VAL A 46 -11.18 5.96 -0.56
CA VAL A 46 -12.48 6.03 0.14
C VAL A 46 -13.34 7.14 -0.47
N ALA A 47 -12.78 8.34 -0.69
CA ALA A 47 -13.51 9.46 -1.28
C ALA A 47 -14.11 9.12 -2.65
N SER A 48 -13.31 8.53 -3.53
CA SER A 48 -13.79 8.17 -4.88
C SER A 48 -14.76 6.99 -4.89
N ILE A 49 -14.52 5.95 -4.09
CA ILE A 49 -15.33 4.72 -4.10
C ILE A 49 -16.64 4.89 -3.34
N ALA A 50 -16.59 5.48 -2.14
CA ALA A 50 -17.76 5.59 -1.27
C ALA A 50 -18.56 6.87 -1.53
N PHE A 51 -17.90 7.96 -1.91
CA PHE A 51 -18.52 9.28 -2.00
C PHE A 51 -18.51 9.89 -3.41
N GLY A 52 -17.84 9.25 -4.36
CA GLY A 52 -17.84 9.68 -5.76
C GLY A 52 -16.98 10.90 -6.05
N GLU A 53 -16.05 11.27 -5.17
CA GLU A 53 -15.12 12.37 -5.45
C GLU A 53 -14.17 12.00 -6.61
N PRO A 54 -13.99 12.87 -7.62
CA PRO A 54 -13.11 12.61 -8.76
C PRO A 54 -11.63 12.81 -8.40
N VAL A 55 -11.11 11.98 -7.52
CA VAL A 55 -9.72 12.00 -7.02
C VAL A 55 -9.02 10.67 -7.28
N ALA A 56 -7.85 10.71 -7.91
CA ALA A 56 -7.11 9.49 -8.25
C ALA A 56 -6.48 8.84 -7.02
N ALA A 57 -6.73 7.54 -6.83
CA ALA A 57 -6.13 6.73 -5.78
C ALA A 57 -4.89 6.00 -6.31
N VAL A 58 -3.71 6.48 -5.95
CA VAL A 58 -2.43 5.98 -6.50
C VAL A 58 -1.76 5.01 -5.53
N ASP A 59 -1.86 3.71 -5.80
CA ASP A 59 -1.13 2.64 -5.10
C ASP A 59 0.07 2.12 -5.92
N GLY A 60 0.75 1.07 -5.43
CA GLY A 60 1.85 0.45 -6.16
C GLY A 60 1.47 -0.19 -7.50
N ASN A 61 0.20 -0.54 -7.70
CA ASN A 61 -0.32 -1.05 -8.98
C ASN A 61 -0.51 0.11 -9.97
N VAL A 62 -1.20 1.16 -9.54
CA VAL A 62 -1.45 2.37 -10.32
C VAL A 62 -0.13 3.07 -10.68
N ILE A 63 0.83 3.17 -9.76
CA ILE A 63 2.18 3.67 -10.06
C ILE A 63 2.76 2.93 -11.26
N ARG A 64 2.78 1.60 -11.21
CA ARG A 64 3.34 0.79 -12.30
C ARG A 64 2.58 0.96 -13.62
N VAL A 65 1.25 0.99 -13.56
CA VAL A 65 0.42 1.20 -14.76
C VAL A 65 0.71 2.56 -15.38
N CYS A 66 0.63 3.64 -14.61
CA CYS A 66 0.84 5.00 -15.08
C CYS A 66 2.28 5.24 -15.56
N THR A 67 3.30 4.74 -14.86
CA THR A 67 4.69 4.85 -15.31
C THR A 67 4.87 4.18 -16.67
N ARG A 68 4.29 3.00 -16.90
CA ARG A 68 4.39 2.29 -18.19
C ARG A 68 3.58 2.96 -19.29
N LEU A 69 2.36 3.39 -18.97
CA LEU A 69 1.43 4.06 -19.88
C LEU A 69 2.05 5.36 -20.43
N ALA A 70 2.63 6.18 -19.56
CA ALA A 70 3.26 7.45 -19.92
C ALA A 70 4.77 7.33 -20.23
N ALA A 71 5.34 6.12 -20.21
CA ALA A 71 6.76 5.85 -20.39
C ALA A 71 7.67 6.75 -19.51
N VAL A 72 7.31 6.90 -18.23
CA VAL A 72 8.06 7.75 -17.29
C VAL A 72 9.43 7.13 -17.00
N THR A 73 10.50 7.81 -17.44
CA THR A 73 11.89 7.41 -17.22
C THR A 73 12.65 8.51 -16.46
N GLY A 74 13.61 8.13 -15.63
CA GLY A 74 14.31 9.07 -14.75
C GLY A 74 13.40 9.68 -13.68
N GLY A 75 13.87 10.76 -13.03
CA GLY A 75 13.08 11.49 -12.02
C GLY A 75 12.96 10.82 -10.65
N GLY A 76 13.70 9.73 -10.40
CA GLY A 76 13.79 9.03 -9.12
C GLY A 76 12.76 7.91 -8.94
N ASP A 77 12.68 7.35 -7.72
CA ASP A 77 11.72 6.29 -7.41
C ASP A 77 10.28 6.82 -7.44
N ALA A 78 9.45 6.31 -8.35
CA ALA A 78 8.04 6.68 -8.49
C ALA A 78 7.18 6.36 -7.24
N ALA A 79 7.68 5.52 -6.33
CA ALA A 79 7.05 5.26 -5.03
C ALA A 79 7.38 6.31 -3.96
N LYS A 80 8.33 7.22 -4.20
CA LYS A 80 8.67 8.32 -3.28
C LYS A 80 7.87 9.57 -3.67
N PRO A 81 6.94 10.07 -2.84
CA PRO A 81 6.09 11.21 -3.20
C PRO A 81 6.83 12.49 -3.60
N SER A 82 8.07 12.68 -3.13
CA SER A 82 8.88 13.85 -3.47
C SER A 82 9.58 13.76 -4.84
N SER A 83 9.60 12.60 -5.47
CA SER A 83 10.30 12.38 -6.74
C SER A 83 9.52 12.96 -7.92
N ASP A 84 10.24 13.35 -8.98
CA ASP A 84 9.60 13.87 -10.19
C ASP A 84 8.85 12.75 -10.94
N ALA A 85 9.33 11.50 -10.83
CA ALA A 85 8.61 10.34 -11.33
C ALA A 85 7.25 10.17 -10.64
N ALA A 86 7.16 10.37 -9.32
CA ALA A 86 5.89 10.30 -8.58
C ALA A 86 4.92 11.42 -8.99
N LYS A 87 5.43 12.64 -9.23
CA LYS A 87 4.63 13.75 -9.75
C LYS A 87 4.09 13.45 -11.15
N ALA A 88 4.91 12.90 -12.05
CA ALA A 88 4.49 12.51 -13.39
C ALA A 88 3.43 11.40 -13.37
N VAL A 89 3.60 10.40 -12.48
CA VAL A 89 2.59 9.35 -12.25
C VAL A 89 1.28 9.96 -11.75
N ARG A 90 1.35 10.89 -10.79
CA ARG A 90 0.16 11.55 -10.25
C ARG A 90 -0.57 12.35 -11.34
N LEU A 91 0.16 13.12 -12.14
CA LEU A 91 -0.40 13.86 -13.28
C LEU A 91 -1.10 12.93 -14.28
N CYS A 92 -0.49 11.79 -14.59
CA CYS A 92 -1.10 10.79 -15.46
C CYS A 92 -2.40 10.23 -14.85
N ALA A 93 -2.41 9.88 -13.57
CA ALA A 93 -3.60 9.36 -12.90
C ALA A 93 -4.72 10.40 -12.82
N ASP A 94 -4.39 11.65 -12.48
CA ASP A 94 -5.33 12.77 -12.39
C ASP A 94 -5.89 13.17 -13.76
N TRP A 95 -5.12 12.98 -14.85
CA TRP A 95 -5.60 13.21 -16.21
C TRP A 95 -6.54 12.10 -16.70
N LEU A 96 -6.30 10.85 -16.29
CA LEU A 96 -7.11 9.70 -16.69
C LEU A 96 -8.43 9.61 -15.93
N ILE A 97 -8.45 10.04 -14.67
CA ILE A 97 -9.66 9.95 -13.86
C ILE A 97 -10.69 10.97 -14.37
N GLY A 98 -11.78 10.46 -14.92
CA GLY A 98 -12.93 11.29 -15.31
C GLY A 98 -13.82 11.62 -14.11
N SER A 99 -14.77 12.55 -14.33
CA SER A 99 -15.82 12.85 -13.35
C SER A 99 -16.90 11.77 -13.27
N SER A 100 -17.00 10.90 -14.26
CA SER A 100 -17.97 9.81 -14.31
C SER A 100 -17.40 8.54 -13.66
N ARG A 101 -17.99 8.10 -12.56
CA ARG A 101 -17.66 6.85 -11.83
C ARG A 101 -16.19 6.76 -11.38
N PRO A 102 -15.67 7.75 -10.62
CA PRO A 102 -14.26 7.77 -10.21
C PRO A 102 -13.86 6.58 -9.32
N GLY A 103 -14.78 6.08 -8.50
CA GLY A 103 -14.59 4.86 -7.72
C GLY A 103 -14.28 3.64 -8.58
N ASP A 104 -15.12 3.38 -9.58
CA ASP A 104 -14.93 2.27 -10.53
C ASP A 104 -13.63 2.43 -11.33
N PHE A 105 -13.30 3.65 -11.73
CA PHE A 105 -12.03 3.95 -12.40
C PHE A 105 -10.83 3.55 -11.52
N ASN A 106 -10.81 3.99 -10.26
CA ASN A 106 -9.72 3.68 -9.34
C ASN A 106 -9.61 2.17 -9.10
N GLN A 107 -10.73 1.47 -8.90
CA GLN A 107 -10.72 0.01 -8.76
C GLN A 107 -10.24 -0.69 -10.04
N ALA A 108 -10.68 -0.23 -11.22
CA ALA A 108 -10.26 -0.78 -12.50
C ALA A 108 -8.75 -0.59 -12.74
N MET A 109 -8.17 0.55 -12.37
CA MET A 109 -6.73 0.80 -12.49
C MET A 109 -5.92 -0.10 -11.55
N MET A 110 -6.38 -0.30 -10.32
CA MET A 110 -5.75 -1.25 -9.38
C MET A 110 -5.82 -2.68 -9.92
N GLU A 111 -7.00 -3.11 -10.38
CA GLU A 111 -7.25 -4.44 -10.92
C GLU A 111 -6.43 -4.70 -12.19
N LEU A 112 -6.33 -3.70 -13.07
CA LEU A 112 -5.49 -3.75 -14.26
C LEU A 112 -4.03 -3.99 -13.89
N GLY A 113 -3.50 -3.26 -12.90
CA GLY A 113 -2.16 -3.48 -12.41
C GLY A 113 -1.99 -4.87 -11.80
N ALA A 114 -2.97 -5.35 -11.02
CA ALA A 114 -2.92 -6.64 -10.35
C ALA A 114 -2.94 -7.83 -11.32
N THR A 115 -3.76 -7.77 -12.37
CA THR A 115 -4.09 -8.95 -13.20
C THR A 115 -3.54 -8.92 -14.62
N VAL A 116 -3.25 -7.74 -15.17
CA VAL A 116 -2.81 -7.58 -16.57
C VAL A 116 -1.42 -6.96 -16.64
N CYS A 117 -1.27 -5.73 -16.12
CA CYS A 117 -0.02 -4.99 -16.13
C CYS A 117 0.86 -5.43 -14.95
N THR A 118 1.17 -6.71 -14.86
CA THR A 118 1.90 -7.30 -13.72
C THR A 118 3.39 -6.92 -13.72
N PRO A 119 4.12 -7.06 -12.58
CA PRO A 119 5.50 -6.62 -12.49
C PRO A 119 6.47 -7.29 -13.47
N LYS A 120 6.37 -8.61 -13.67
CA LYS A 120 7.37 -9.40 -14.41
C LYS A 120 6.92 -9.82 -15.82
N ALA A 121 5.65 -10.14 -15.99
CA ALA A 121 5.12 -10.69 -17.23
C ALA A 121 3.75 -10.04 -17.53
N PRO A 122 3.72 -8.74 -17.89
CA PRO A 122 2.48 -8.06 -18.19
C PRO A 122 1.85 -8.65 -19.45
N ALA A 123 0.54 -8.87 -19.42
CA ALA A 123 -0.20 -9.40 -20.56
C ALA A 123 -0.58 -8.27 -21.54
N CYS A 124 0.43 -7.57 -22.07
CA CYS A 124 0.26 -6.39 -22.93
C CYS A 124 -0.66 -6.67 -24.13
N GLY A 125 -0.64 -7.89 -24.68
CA GLY A 125 -1.48 -8.30 -25.80
C GLY A 125 -2.99 -8.23 -25.54
N ARG A 126 -3.43 -8.35 -24.28
CA ARG A 126 -4.84 -8.23 -23.86
C ARG A 126 -5.10 -6.99 -22.99
N CYS A 127 -4.14 -6.06 -22.93
CA CYS A 127 -4.28 -4.86 -22.12
C CYS A 127 -5.24 -3.89 -22.81
N PRO A 128 -6.32 -3.44 -22.14
CA PRO A 128 -7.27 -2.49 -22.74
C PRO A 128 -6.63 -1.12 -23.03
N LEU A 129 -5.52 -0.78 -22.36
CA LEU A 129 -4.80 0.47 -22.56
C LEU A 129 -3.61 0.34 -23.53
N ARG A 130 -3.47 -0.80 -24.23
CA ARG A 130 -2.28 -1.08 -25.06
C ARG A 130 -2.05 -0.02 -26.13
N GLU A 131 -3.10 0.41 -26.82
CA GLU A 131 -3.00 1.38 -27.93
C GLU A 131 -2.49 2.74 -27.47
N GLY A 132 -2.84 3.18 -26.26
CA GLY A 132 -2.36 4.43 -25.65
C GLY A 132 -1.09 4.28 -24.81
N CYS A 133 -0.51 3.08 -24.71
CA CYS A 133 0.62 2.81 -23.83
C CYS A 133 1.96 3.11 -24.51
N ALA A 134 2.55 4.26 -24.16
CA ALA A 134 3.85 4.69 -24.67
C ALA A 134 4.95 3.67 -24.39
N GLY A 135 4.96 3.04 -23.19
CA GLY A 135 5.93 1.99 -22.87
C GLY A 135 5.80 0.76 -23.78
N ALA A 136 4.57 0.32 -24.06
CA ALA A 136 4.36 -0.81 -24.98
C ALA A 136 4.71 -0.43 -26.43
N ALA A 137 4.41 0.81 -26.84
CA ALA A 137 4.75 1.31 -28.17
C ALA A 137 6.28 1.40 -28.37
N LEU A 138 7.02 1.87 -27.36
CA LEU A 138 8.48 1.95 -27.38
C LEU A 138 9.14 0.57 -27.47
N GLU A 139 8.65 -0.40 -26.70
CA GLU A 139 9.13 -1.79 -26.78
C GLU A 139 8.85 -2.41 -28.15
N LEU A 140 7.65 -2.20 -28.72
CA LEU A 140 7.27 -2.72 -30.03
C LEU A 140 8.05 -2.07 -31.18
N ALA A 141 8.25 -0.75 -31.14
CA ALA A 141 8.96 -0.02 -32.18
C ALA A 141 10.46 -0.31 -32.20
N GLY A 142 11.02 -0.84 -31.10
CA GLY A 142 12.44 -1.11 -30.99
C GLY A 142 13.32 0.14 -31.03
N THR A 143 12.74 1.33 -30.86
CA THR A 143 13.42 2.63 -30.98
C THR A 143 14.54 2.78 -29.95
N ARG A 144 14.43 2.09 -28.81
CA ARG A 144 15.46 1.97 -27.78
C ARG A 144 15.91 0.51 -27.70
N PRO A 145 17.06 0.14 -28.27
CA PRO A 145 17.55 -1.23 -28.25
C PRO A 145 17.57 -1.81 -26.82
N GLY A 146 16.92 -2.95 -26.63
CA GLY A 146 16.89 -3.67 -25.35
C GLY A 146 15.91 -3.14 -24.31
N PHE A 147 15.18 -2.06 -24.58
CA PHE A 147 14.13 -1.57 -23.67
C PHE A 147 12.97 -2.55 -23.57
N LYS A 148 12.49 -2.78 -22.36
CA LYS A 148 11.27 -3.53 -22.08
C LYS A 148 10.34 -2.69 -21.22
N VAL A 149 9.03 -2.81 -21.42
CA VAL A 149 8.02 -2.19 -20.56
C VAL A 149 8.18 -2.59 -19.09
N THR A 150 8.78 -3.75 -18.84
CA THR A 150 9.08 -4.26 -17.48
C THR A 150 10.23 -3.55 -16.79
N ASP A 151 11.04 -2.78 -17.52
CA ASP A 151 12.09 -1.93 -16.95
C ASP A 151 11.48 -0.75 -16.17
N LEU A 152 10.19 -0.47 -16.41
CA LEU A 152 9.39 0.52 -15.70
C LEU A 152 8.47 -0.12 -14.65
N PRO A 153 8.30 0.50 -13.46
CA PRO A 153 9.05 1.67 -12.99
C PRO A 153 10.50 1.36 -12.64
N GLU A 154 11.36 2.34 -12.88
CA GLU A 154 12.76 2.33 -12.44
C GLU A 154 12.78 2.20 -10.92
N LYS A 155 13.57 1.26 -10.41
CA LYS A 155 13.68 1.00 -8.98
C LYS A 155 15.02 1.47 -8.48
N GLU A 156 15.00 2.19 -7.37
CA GLU A 156 16.21 2.43 -6.63
C GLU A 156 16.74 1.14 -6.00
N LYS A 157 18.07 1.07 -5.86
CA LYS A 157 18.73 -0.03 -5.18
C LYS A 157 18.32 0.00 -3.71
N LYS A 158 17.59 -1.03 -3.27
CA LYS A 158 17.18 -1.15 -1.86
C LYS A 158 18.43 -1.30 -0.98
N PRO A 159 18.45 -0.67 0.21
CA PRO A 159 19.51 -0.92 1.19
C PRO A 159 19.52 -2.40 1.55
N GLU A 160 20.70 -2.90 1.89
CA GLU A 160 20.85 -4.28 2.34
C GLU A 160 20.06 -4.50 3.63
N LYS A 161 19.50 -5.70 3.77
CA LYS A 161 18.74 -6.06 4.96
C LYS A 161 19.71 -6.16 6.14
N ARG A 162 19.37 -5.51 7.25
CA ARG A 162 20.09 -5.68 8.51
C ARG A 162 19.85 -7.10 9.03
N GLU A 163 20.92 -7.80 9.33
CA GLU A 163 20.85 -9.05 10.09
C GLU A 163 20.93 -8.73 11.59
N GLU A 164 19.99 -9.28 12.36
CA GLU A 164 19.96 -9.18 13.82
C GLU A 164 19.94 -10.58 14.42
N ARG A 165 20.77 -10.81 15.44
CA ARG A 165 20.75 -12.03 16.24
C ARG A 165 19.99 -11.75 17.52
N VAL A 166 18.96 -12.57 17.79
CA VAL A 166 18.08 -12.44 18.94
C VAL A 166 18.12 -13.75 19.72
N ALA A 167 18.28 -13.68 21.04
CA ALA A 167 18.11 -14.80 21.94
C ALA A 167 16.71 -14.73 22.55
N VAL A 168 16.03 -15.88 22.66
CA VAL A 168 14.68 -15.98 23.20
C VAL A 168 14.68 -17.01 24.33
N LYS A 169 14.08 -16.68 25.48
CA LYS A 169 13.95 -17.57 26.63
C LYS A 169 12.48 -17.90 26.86
N VAL A 170 12.15 -19.20 26.85
CA VAL A 170 10.81 -19.68 27.19
C VAL A 170 10.83 -20.12 28.65
N VAL A 171 10.11 -19.41 29.51
CA VAL A 171 10.00 -19.72 30.94
C VAL A 171 8.60 -20.25 31.23
N GLU A 172 8.53 -21.50 31.69
CA GLU A 172 7.30 -22.17 32.09
C GLU A 172 7.23 -22.22 33.63
N ARG A 173 6.12 -21.76 34.19
CA ARG A 173 5.76 -21.97 35.59
C ARG A 173 4.85 -23.18 35.69
N ARG A 174 5.32 -24.22 36.38
CA ARG A 174 4.53 -25.42 36.70
C ARG A 174 3.93 -25.32 38.10
N PRO A 175 2.65 -25.67 38.29
CA PRO A 175 2.04 -25.67 39.61
C PRO A 175 2.63 -26.80 40.49
N PRO A 176 2.74 -26.58 41.81
CA PRO A 176 3.16 -27.63 42.75
C PRO A 176 2.05 -28.71 42.83
N GLY A 177 2.44 -29.99 42.75
CA GLY A 177 1.52 -31.13 42.81
C GLY A 177 1.25 -31.86 41.48
N GLY A 178 1.82 -31.40 40.36
CA GLY A 178 1.63 -32.06 39.06
C GLY A 178 0.21 -31.90 38.50
N ALA A 179 -0.11 -32.65 37.45
CA ALA A 179 -1.39 -32.55 36.72
C ALA A 179 -2.63 -32.96 37.55
N GLU A 180 -2.45 -33.48 38.77
CA GLU A 180 -3.52 -34.02 39.61
C GLU A 180 -4.38 -32.93 40.29
N GLY A 181 -3.92 -31.68 40.34
CA GLY A 181 -4.62 -30.55 40.98
C GLY A 181 -5.46 -29.67 40.05
N GLY A 182 -5.56 -29.99 38.76
CA GLY A 182 -6.32 -29.21 37.77
C GLY A 182 -5.76 -27.81 37.44
N ALA A 183 -4.62 -27.41 38.01
CA ALA A 183 -3.96 -26.16 37.69
C ALA A 183 -3.12 -26.29 36.40
N GLU A 184 -3.29 -25.36 35.46
CA GLU A 184 -2.56 -25.36 34.19
C GLU A 184 -1.17 -24.70 34.34
N SER A 185 -0.22 -25.16 33.51
CA SER A 185 1.07 -24.48 33.33
C SER A 185 0.87 -23.08 32.75
N SER A 186 1.67 -22.11 33.19
CA SER A 186 1.65 -20.74 32.65
C SER A 186 3.02 -20.34 32.12
N PHE A 187 3.07 -19.53 31.07
CA PHE A 187 4.32 -19.04 30.49
C PHE A 187 4.56 -17.55 30.81
N LEU A 188 5.83 -17.17 30.95
CA LEU A 188 6.21 -15.76 31.05
C LEU A 188 6.23 -15.12 29.67
N LEU A 189 5.42 -14.08 29.50
CA LEU A 189 5.45 -13.20 28.34
C LEU A 189 5.75 -11.78 28.80
N VAL A 190 6.46 -11.04 27.96
CA VAL A 190 6.71 -9.61 28.12
C VAL A 190 5.99 -8.85 27.02
N ARG A 191 5.46 -7.67 27.36
CA ARG A 191 4.85 -6.79 26.38
C ARG A 191 5.92 -5.85 25.84
N ARG A 192 6.08 -5.83 24.52
CA ARG A 192 7.01 -4.92 23.84
C ARG A 192 6.60 -3.46 24.06
N PRO A 193 7.56 -2.52 24.11
CA PRO A 193 7.25 -1.09 24.14
C PRO A 193 6.29 -0.69 23.01
N GLU A 194 5.45 0.32 23.20
CA GLU A 194 4.48 0.76 22.18
C GLU A 194 5.16 1.27 20.90
N GLY A 195 6.40 1.76 21.01
CA GLY A 195 7.21 2.26 19.89
C GLY A 195 8.06 1.17 19.22
N GLY A 196 8.23 1.26 17.90
CA GLY A 196 9.18 0.45 17.14
C GLY A 196 8.62 -0.85 16.56
N LEU A 197 9.51 -1.81 16.33
CA LEU A 197 9.18 -3.10 15.69
C LEU A 197 8.27 -3.92 16.63
N LEU A 198 7.11 -4.34 16.12
CA LEU A 198 6.12 -5.14 16.85
C LEU A 198 5.63 -4.48 18.15
N GLY A 199 5.58 -3.14 18.18
CA GLY A 199 5.23 -2.42 19.39
C GLY A 199 3.87 -2.80 19.97
N GLY A 200 3.81 -2.93 21.30
CA GLY A 200 2.61 -3.30 22.05
C GLY A 200 2.21 -4.78 22.00
N LEU A 201 2.90 -5.62 21.21
CA LEU A 201 2.66 -7.07 21.17
C LEU A 201 3.35 -7.81 22.32
N TRP A 202 2.86 -9.01 22.61
CA TRP A 202 3.46 -9.92 23.58
C TRP A 202 4.52 -10.81 22.90
N GLU A 203 5.62 -11.05 23.59
CA GLU A 203 6.68 -11.97 23.17
C GLU A 203 7.28 -12.72 24.36
N PHE A 204 8.06 -13.76 24.06
CA PHE A 204 8.92 -14.38 25.06
C PHE A 204 10.14 -13.48 25.34
N PRO A 205 10.61 -13.42 26.60
CA PRO A 205 11.78 -12.64 26.99
C PRO A 205 13.05 -12.90 26.19
#